data_AF-A0A239L5T4-F1
#
_entry.id   AF-A0A239L5T4-F1
#
_cell.length_a   1.000
_cell.length_b   1.000
_cell.length_c   1.000
_cell.angle_alpha   90.00
_cell.angle_beta   90.00
_cell.angle_gamma   90.00
#
_symmetry.space_group_name_H-M   'P 1'
#
loop_
_entity.id
_entity.type
_entity.pdbx_description
1 polymer ?
#
loop_
_entity_poly.entity_id
_entity_poly.type
_entity_poly.pdbx_seq_one_letter_code
_entity_poly.pdbx_strand_id
1 'polypeptide(L)'
;MTGPITPRLTPIPVDGTTPCGRVAPDAARPCAEPARWHIQWLPGHGSFACAAHMAEARRLFAYVDRHQVGPDCNMPGALWSAGRCAVPRGQARAA
;
A
#
# COMPACT_ATOMS: atom_id res chain seq x y z
N MET A 1 -23.66 4.60 -6.54
CA MET A 1 -23.50 3.71 -5.38
C MET A 1 -22.01 3.57 -5.12
N THR A 2 -21.48 4.27 -4.12
CA THR A 2 -20.06 4.24 -3.71
C THR A 2 -19.98 3.54 -2.36
N GLY A 3 -19.77 2.23 -2.37
CA GLY A 3 -19.48 1.52 -1.12
C GLY A 3 -18.08 1.88 -0.59
N PRO A 4 -17.83 1.64 0.71
CA PRO A 4 -16.57 2.04 1.35
C PRO A 4 -15.38 1.30 0.73
N ILE A 5 -14.26 2.01 0.56
CA ILE A 5 -12.96 1.36 0.36
C ILE A 5 -12.63 0.63 1.64
N THR A 6 -12.56 -0.70 1.60
CA THR A 6 -12.11 -1.47 2.75
C THR A 6 -10.59 -1.51 2.75
N PRO A 7 -9.90 -1.00 3.79
CA PRO A 7 -8.45 -1.12 3.89
C PRO A 7 -8.08 -2.60 3.93
N ARG A 8 -7.12 -3.00 3.08
CA ARG A 8 -6.57 -4.35 3.12
C ARG A 8 -5.55 -4.40 4.25
N LEU A 9 -5.92 -5.02 5.37
CA LEU A 9 -5.05 -5.16 6.56
C LEU A 9 -4.13 -6.38 6.47
N THR A 10 -4.34 -7.25 5.48
CA THR A 10 -3.45 -8.39 5.20
C THR A 10 -2.25 -7.92 4.39
N PRO A 11 -1.01 -8.22 4.82
CA PRO A 11 0.20 -7.92 4.05
C PRO A 11 0.15 -8.50 2.63
N ILE A 12 0.61 -7.74 1.64
CA ILE A 12 0.73 -8.18 0.24
C ILE A 12 2.18 -8.63 0.01
N PRO A 13 2.43 -9.88 -0.43
CA PRO A 13 3.76 -10.32 -0.88
C PRO A 13 4.22 -9.51 -2.09
N VAL A 14 5.52 -9.26 -2.19
CA VAL A 14 6.04 -8.13 -2.97
C VAL A 14 7.09 -8.57 -3.99
N ASP A 15 6.79 -8.34 -5.28
CA ASP A 15 7.55 -8.86 -6.43
C ASP A 15 7.87 -7.79 -7.49
N GLY A 16 7.67 -6.50 -7.18
CA GLY A 16 7.93 -5.40 -8.11
C GLY A 16 6.84 -5.18 -9.16
N THR A 17 5.77 -5.98 -9.16
CA THR A 17 4.59 -5.80 -10.04
C THR A 17 3.35 -5.33 -9.29
N THR A 18 3.54 -4.79 -8.08
CA THR A 18 2.46 -4.59 -7.11
C THR A 18 1.29 -3.81 -7.70
N PRO A 19 0.13 -4.46 -7.89
CA PRO A 19 -1.05 -3.78 -8.38
C PRO A 19 -1.69 -2.97 -7.25
N CYS A 20 -2.57 -2.04 -7.61
CA CYS A 20 -3.43 -1.35 -6.66
C CYS A 20 -4.21 -2.34 -5.77
N GLY A 21 -4.78 -3.39 -6.37
CA GLY A 21 -5.44 -4.47 -5.63
C GLY A 21 -6.73 -4.08 -4.91
N ARG A 22 -7.24 -2.85 -5.07
CA ARG A 22 -8.54 -2.44 -4.50
C ARG A 22 -9.65 -3.29 -5.10
N VAL A 23 -10.52 -3.84 -4.26
CA VAL A 23 -11.73 -4.54 -4.66
C VAL A 23 -12.91 -3.60 -4.35
N ALA A 24 -13.63 -3.16 -5.38
CA ALA A 24 -14.88 -2.46 -5.18
C ALA A 24 -15.99 -3.47 -4.80
N PRO A 25 -17.05 -3.05 -4.06
CA PRO A 25 -18.08 -3.96 -3.56
C PRO A 25 -18.69 -4.88 -4.63
N ASP A 26 -18.86 -4.36 -5.85
CA ASP A 26 -19.48 -5.08 -6.97
C ASP A 26 -18.45 -5.53 -8.03
N ALA A 27 -17.16 -5.43 -7.73
CA ALA A 27 -16.12 -5.78 -8.69
C ALA A 27 -15.84 -7.28 -8.70
N ALA A 28 -15.97 -7.89 -9.88
CA ALA A 28 -15.60 -9.30 -10.10
C ALA A 28 -14.09 -9.56 -9.93
N ARG A 29 -13.24 -8.52 -10.02
CA ARG A 29 -11.79 -8.63 -9.88
C ARG A 29 -11.19 -7.39 -9.20
N PRO A 30 -10.04 -7.52 -8.49
CA PRO A 30 -9.31 -6.38 -7.97
C PRO A 30 -8.79 -5.45 -9.08
N CYS A 31 -8.59 -4.18 -8.75
CA CYS A 31 -7.94 -3.21 -9.62
C CYS A 31 -6.50 -3.66 -9.95
N ALA A 32 -6.24 -3.87 -11.23
CA ALA A 32 -4.93 -4.32 -11.74
C ALA A 32 -3.98 -3.17 -12.12
N GLU A 33 -4.42 -1.92 -12.02
CA GLU A 33 -3.58 -0.75 -12.32
C GLU A 33 -2.31 -0.75 -11.45
N PRO A 34 -1.15 -0.35 -12.01
CA PRO A 34 0.09 -0.27 -11.26
C PRO A 34 -0.06 0.63 -10.03
N ALA A 35 0.42 0.15 -8.89
CA ALA A 35 0.49 0.97 -7.70
C ALA A 35 1.46 2.15 -7.90
N ARG A 36 1.01 3.34 -7.52
CA ARG A 36 1.84 4.56 -7.49
C ARG A 36 2.04 5.08 -6.07
N TRP A 37 1.14 4.71 -5.17
CA TRP A 37 1.17 5.13 -3.77
C TRP A 37 1.22 3.93 -2.84
N HIS A 38 2.02 4.06 -1.80
CA HIS A 38 1.93 3.26 -0.59
C HIS A 38 1.29 4.13 0.49
N ILE A 39 0.22 3.66 1.11
CA ILE A 39 -0.56 4.37 2.12
C ILE A 39 -0.37 3.65 3.45
N GLN A 40 -0.03 4.39 4.51
CA GLN A 40 -0.04 3.90 5.87
C GLN A 40 -1.35 4.29 6.56
N TRP A 41 -2.24 3.33 6.77
CA TRP A 41 -3.50 3.57 7.49
C TRP A 41 -3.27 3.68 8.99
N LEU A 42 -2.46 2.75 9.52
CA LEU A 42 -2.04 2.63 10.92
C LEU A 42 -0.59 2.11 10.96
N PRO A 43 0.14 2.23 12.09
CA PRO A 43 1.45 1.62 12.24
C PRO A 43 1.42 0.12 11.89
N GLY A 44 2.25 -0.31 10.94
CA GLY A 44 2.28 -1.70 10.45
C GLY A 44 1.18 -2.10 9.46
N HIS A 45 0.17 -1.25 9.20
CA HIS A 45 -0.93 -1.55 8.29
C HIS A 45 -0.91 -0.62 7.08
N GLY A 46 -0.40 -1.15 5.97
CA GLY A 46 -0.29 -0.43 4.71
C GLY A 46 -1.11 -1.05 3.58
N SER A 47 -1.41 -0.25 2.57
CA SER A 47 -1.92 -0.75 1.30
C SER A 47 -1.36 0.03 0.12
N PHE A 48 -1.41 -0.57 -1.06
CA PHE A 48 -1.04 0.09 -2.32
C PHE A 48 -2.24 0.70 -3.03
N ALA A 49 -2.02 1.78 -3.78
CA ALA A 49 -3.06 2.42 -4.58
C ALA A 49 -2.52 2.95 -5.92
N CYS A 50 -3.33 2.83 -6.97
CA CYS A 50 -3.13 3.59 -8.20
C CYS A 50 -3.50 5.07 -7.98
N ALA A 51 -3.22 5.94 -8.96
CA ALA A 51 -3.48 7.37 -8.84
C ALA A 51 -4.95 7.70 -8.55
N ALA A 52 -5.89 7.05 -9.24
CA ALA A 52 -7.32 7.27 -9.07
C ALA A 52 -7.79 6.89 -7.65
N HIS A 53 -7.43 5.69 -7.18
CA HIS A 53 -7.82 5.23 -5.85
C HIS A 53 -7.11 5.97 -4.72
N MET A 54 -5.90 6.51 -4.94
CA MET A 54 -5.30 7.43 -3.98
C MET A 54 -6.11 8.74 -3.89
N ALA A 55 -6.54 9.31 -5.02
CA ALA A 55 -7.36 10.51 -5.01
C ALA A 55 -8.69 10.30 -4.26
N GLU A 56 -9.31 9.14 -4.46
CA GLU A 56 -10.48 8.71 -3.70
C GLU A 56 -10.16 8.56 -2.20
N ALA A 57 -9.07 7.86 -1.86
CA ALA A 57 -8.65 7.65 -0.48
C ALA A 57 -8.41 8.98 0.27
N ARG A 58 -7.81 9.98 -0.40
CA ARG A 58 -7.61 11.33 0.15
C ARG A 58 -8.91 12.04 0.52
N ARG A 59 -10.00 11.78 -0.22
CA ARG A 59 -11.31 12.39 0.04
C ARG A 59 -12.08 11.69 1.16
N LEU A 60 -11.89 10.38 1.30
CA LEU A 60 -12.80 9.55 2.08
C LEU A 60 -12.23 9.09 3.42
N PHE A 61 -10.91 9.10 3.61
CA PHE A 61 -10.28 8.48 4.78
C PHE A 61 -9.18 9.36 5.39
N ALA A 62 -9.05 9.24 6.71
CA ALA A 62 -7.83 9.60 7.41
C ALA A 62 -6.81 8.46 7.30
N TYR A 63 -5.54 8.80 7.18
CA TYR A 63 -4.40 7.89 7.19
C TYR A 63 -3.23 8.60 7.86
N VAL A 64 -2.28 7.83 8.38
CA VAL A 64 -1.10 8.35 9.06
C VAL A 64 -0.22 9.10 8.06
N ASP A 65 0.09 8.47 6.93
CA ASP A 65 1.03 9.00 5.96
C ASP A 65 0.89 8.29 4.60
N ARG A 66 1.52 8.84 3.56
CA ARG A 66 1.58 8.26 2.22
C ARG A 66 2.85 8.68 1.49
N HIS A 67 3.36 7.81 0.62
CA HIS A 67 4.45 8.18 -0.29
C HIS A 67 4.33 7.49 -1.64
N GLN A 68 5.11 7.99 -2.62
CA GLN A 68 5.25 7.31 -3.89
C GLN A 68 5.88 5.93 -3.67
N VAL A 69 5.40 4.93 -4.41
CA VAL A 69 6.04 3.61 -4.40
C VAL A 69 7.48 3.76 -4.89
N GLY A 70 8.40 3.26 -4.09
CA GLY A 70 9.84 3.19 -4.37
C GLY A 70 10.35 1.76 -4.22
N PRO A 71 11.63 1.51 -4.54
CA PRO A 71 12.20 0.15 -4.59
C PRO A 71 12.07 -0.59 -3.25
N ASP A 72 12.14 0.14 -2.13
CA ASP A 72 12.13 -0.44 -0.79
C ASP A 72 10.74 -0.81 -0.28
N CYS A 73 9.65 -0.36 -0.92
CA CYS A 73 8.27 -0.63 -0.44
C CYS A 73 7.92 -2.11 -0.41
N ASN A 74 8.64 -2.84 -1.25
CA ASN A 74 8.40 -4.19 -1.63
C ASN A 74 9.51 -5.14 -1.16
N MET A 75 10.45 -4.65 -0.37
CA MET A 75 11.50 -5.52 0.16
C MET A 75 11.02 -6.21 1.45
N PRO A 76 11.24 -7.53 1.59
CA PRO A 76 11.05 -8.19 2.87
C PRO A 76 11.78 -7.46 3.99
N GLY A 77 11.10 -7.25 5.13
CA GLY A 77 11.65 -6.52 6.27
C GLY A 77 11.66 -4.99 6.12
N ALA A 78 11.11 -4.43 5.05
CA ALA A 78 10.95 -2.99 4.93
C ALA A 78 9.92 -2.47 5.95
N LEU A 79 10.28 -1.40 6.66
CA LEU A 79 9.42 -0.72 7.62
C LEU A 79 9.13 0.70 7.15
N TRP A 80 7.99 1.24 7.56
CA TRP A 80 7.68 2.65 7.39
C TRP A 80 8.59 3.52 8.28
N SER A 81 9.29 4.47 7.70
CA SER A 81 10.18 5.39 8.40
C SER A 81 10.17 6.75 7.71
N ALA A 82 9.68 7.78 8.42
CA ALA A 82 9.71 9.18 8.00
C ALA A 82 9.30 9.40 6.52
N GLY A 83 8.08 9.01 6.16
CA GLY A 83 7.54 9.25 4.81
C GLY A 83 8.08 8.33 3.72
N ARG A 84 8.73 7.21 4.06
CA ARG A 84 9.16 6.19 3.10
C ARG A 84 9.21 4.81 3.73
N CYS A 85 9.28 3.77 2.90
CA CYS A 85 9.74 2.46 3.34
C CYS A 85 11.27 2.41 3.35
N ALA A 86 11.83 1.72 4.33
CA ALA A 86 13.26 1.43 4.40
C ALA A 86 13.49 0.08 5.08
N VAL A 87 14.46 -0.70 4.59
CA VAL A 87 14.93 -1.88 5.32
C VAL A 87 15.93 -1.42 6.40
N PRO A 88 15.68 -1.68 7.69
CA PRO A 88 16.61 -1.30 8.74
C PRO A 88 17.96 -1.98 8.54
N ARG A 89 19.05 -1.19 8.53
CA ARG A 89 20.42 -1.71 8.49
C ARG A 89 20.71 -2.41 9.82
N GLY A 90 20.54 -3.73 9.85
CA GLY A 90 20.70 -4.58 11.03
C GLY A 90 19.87 -5.87 10.99
N GLN A 91 18.80 -5.91 10.18
CA GLN A 91 17.94 -7.10 10.02
C GLN A 91 18.25 -7.92 8.74
N ALA A 92 19.24 -7.53 7.94
CA ALA A 92 19.64 -8.23 6.71
C ALA A 92 20.39 -9.57 6.95
N ARG A 93 20.34 -10.13 8.16
CA ARG A 93 20.93 -11.43 8.50
C ARG A 93 19.96 -12.27 9.32
N ALA A 94 19.01 -12.87 8.62
CA ALA A 94 18.51 -14.20 8.94
C ALA A 94 18.24 -14.86 7.59
N ALA A 95 19.24 -15.60 7.11
CA ALA A 95 19.13 -16.53 6.00
C ALA A 95 18.43 -17.81 6.49
#